data_AF-A0AAJ0H5I7-F1
#
_entry.id   AF-A0AAJ0H5I7-F1
#
_cell.length_a   1.000
_cell.length_b   1.000
_cell.length_c   1.000
_cell.angle_alpha   90.00
_cell.angle_beta   90.00
_cell.angle_gamma   90.00
#
_symmetry.space_group_name_H-M   'P 1'
#
loop_
_entity.id
_entity.type
_entity.pdbx_description
1 polymer ?
#
loop_
_entity_poly.entity_id
_entity_poly.type
_entity_poly.pdbx_seq_one_letter_code
_entity_poly.pdbx_strand_id
1 'polypeptide(L)'
;MYIHMREGGTVDNTRFMATLRSAVSHLYSVVGAHNDLSPSNIMAKDGLPVLVNFGSCWPLGWKMGSSHGTRGGGENSLTGGVFTTADRYSKTSEDLLALDKLSDWLDGPVDPPNSTYEADASQ
;
A
#
# COMPACT_ATOMS: atom_id res chain seq x y z
N MET A 1 19.43 5.87 -5.26
CA MET A 1 19.18 5.16 -3.97
C MET A 1 17.67 5.06 -3.81
N TYR A 2 17.14 3.87 -3.49
CA TYR A 2 15.71 3.71 -3.17
C TYR A 2 15.55 3.78 -1.66
N ILE A 3 14.63 4.61 -1.19
CA ILE A 3 14.37 4.76 0.25
C ILE A 3 12.96 4.21 0.50
N HIS A 4 12.84 3.29 1.45
CA HIS A 4 11.53 2.89 1.97
C HIS A 4 10.89 4.12 2.61
N MET A 5 9.62 4.39 2.30
CA MET A 5 8.86 5.43 2.97
C MET A 5 8.65 5.02 4.44
N ARG A 6 9.65 5.29 5.29
CA ARG A 6 9.63 5.00 6.73
C ARG A 6 9.89 6.20 7.61
N GLU A 7 10.40 7.31 7.07
CA GLU A 7 10.70 8.52 7.84
C GLU A 7 10.49 9.75 6.96
N GLY A 8 9.90 10.79 7.56
CA GLY A 8 9.41 12.02 6.91
C GLY A 8 10.44 12.77 6.09
N GLY A 9 10.66 12.32 4.85
CA GLY A 9 11.19 13.15 3.78
C GLY A 9 10.12 14.15 3.34
N THR A 10 10.53 15.40 3.05
CA THR A 10 9.67 16.45 2.51
C THR A 10 9.30 16.12 1.07
N VAL A 11 8.39 15.16 0.89
CA VAL A 11 7.80 14.86 -0.41
C VAL A 11 6.64 15.82 -0.62
N ASP A 12 6.51 16.37 -1.82
CA ASP A 12 5.29 17.06 -2.22
C ASP A 12 4.17 16.03 -2.33
N ASN A 13 3.38 15.89 -1.27
CA ASN A 13 2.29 14.91 -1.16
C ASN A 13 1.32 15.01 -2.35
N THR A 14 1.04 16.22 -2.83
CA THR A 14 0.13 16.45 -3.95
C THR A 14 0.72 15.84 -5.23
N ARG A 15 1.97 16.17 -5.54
CA ARG A 15 2.67 15.63 -6.72
C ARG A 15 2.89 14.13 -6.61
N PHE A 16 3.21 13.63 -5.42
CA PHE A 16 3.43 12.22 -5.16
C PHE A 16 2.16 11.41 -5.39
N MET A 17 1.04 11.82 -4.77
CA MET A 17 -0.24 11.14 -4.95
C MET A 17 -0.76 11.22 -6.38
N ALA A 18 -0.59 12.35 -7.07
CA ALA A 18 -0.95 12.47 -8.48
C ALA A 18 -0.15 11.47 -9.35
N THR A 19 1.15 11.34 -9.09
CA THR A 19 2.03 10.41 -9.82
C THR A 19 1.66 8.95 -9.49
N LEU A 20 1.37 8.64 -8.23
CA LEU A 20 0.97 7.29 -7.79
C LEU A 20 -0.36 6.87 -8.42
N ARG A 21 -1.37 7.73 -8.40
CA ARG A 21 -2.67 7.48 -9.05
C ARG A 21 -2.51 7.25 -10.55
N SER A 22 -1.63 7.99 -11.22
CA SER A 22 -1.31 7.77 -12.63
C SER A 22 -0.65 6.41 -12.86
N ALA A 23 0.31 6.00 -12.01
CA ALA A 23 0.96 4.70 -12.12
C ALA A 23 -0.01 3.53 -11.91
N VAL A 24 -0.89 3.62 -10.90
CA VAL A 24 -1.93 2.60 -10.65
C VAL A 24 -2.94 2.56 -11.80
N SER A 25 -3.36 3.71 -12.33
CA SER A 25 -4.24 3.76 -13.49
C SER A 25 -3.60 3.10 -14.73
N HIS A 26 -2.31 3.30 -14.95
CA HIS A 26 -1.56 2.62 -16.00
C HIS A 26 -1.53 1.10 -15.77
N LEU A 27 -1.31 0.66 -14.53
CA LEU A 27 -1.27 -0.75 -14.14
C LEU A 27 -2.54 -1.51 -14.57
N TYR A 28 -3.71 -0.88 -14.42
CA TYR A 28 -5.00 -1.47 -14.83
C TYR A 28 -5.03 -1.87 -16.31
N SER A 29 -4.35 -1.12 -17.17
CA SER A 29 -4.30 -1.40 -18.61
C SER A 29 -3.28 -2.48 -19.00
N VAL A 30 -2.27 -2.73 -18.16
CA VAL A 30 -1.15 -3.63 -18.47
C VAL A 30 -1.32 -5.00 -17.82
N VAL A 31 -1.73 -5.04 -16.55
CA VAL A 31 -1.79 -6.29 -15.75
C VAL A 31 -3.07 -6.47 -14.93
N GLY A 32 -3.84 -5.41 -14.68
CA GLY A 32 -5.03 -5.43 -13.84
C GLY A 32 -4.84 -4.67 -12.52
N ALA A 33 -5.58 -5.06 -11.47
CA ALA A 33 -5.46 -4.43 -10.16
C ALA A 33 -4.23 -4.96 -9.40
N HIS A 34 -3.67 -4.12 -8.52
CA HIS A 34 -2.54 -4.46 -7.65
C HIS A 34 -2.99 -5.31 -6.46
N ASN A 35 -4.17 -5.03 -5.90
CA ASN A 35 -4.81 -5.74 -4.78
C ASN A 35 -4.02 -5.79 -3.46
N ASP A 36 -2.93 -5.03 -3.35
CA ASP A 36 -2.06 -5.02 -2.16
C ASP A 36 -1.31 -3.68 -2.03
N LEU A 37 -2.00 -2.56 -2.33
CA LEU A 37 -1.38 -1.25 -2.16
C LEU A 37 -1.23 -0.93 -0.66
N SER A 38 0.01 -0.62 -0.28
CA SER A 38 0.44 -0.29 1.07
C SER A 38 1.68 0.62 1.04
N PRO A 39 1.97 1.38 2.11
CA PRO A 39 3.21 2.17 2.17
C PRO A 39 4.48 1.32 1.95
N SER A 40 4.48 0.06 2.41
CA SER A 40 5.60 -0.87 2.23
C SER A 40 5.81 -1.34 0.79
N ASN A 41 4.78 -1.28 -0.06
CA ASN A 41 4.85 -1.61 -1.48
C ASN A 41 5.10 -0.37 -2.36
N ILE A 42 5.41 0.79 -1.75
CA ILE A 42 5.71 2.04 -2.44
C ILE A 42 7.09 2.53 -2.00
N MET A 43 8.00 2.65 -2.95
CA MET A 43 9.31 3.26 -2.72
C MET A 43 9.31 4.72 -3.16
N ALA A 44 10.15 5.54 -2.55
CA ALA A 44 10.42 6.90 -3.02
C ALA A 44 11.76 6.94 -3.79
N LYS A 45 11.73 7.50 -5.00
CA LYS A 45 12.91 7.80 -5.80
C LYS A 45 12.79 9.22 -6.35
N ASP A 46 13.76 10.08 -6.03
CA ASP A 46 13.78 11.48 -6.46
C ASP A 46 12.48 12.25 -6.13
N GLY A 47 11.87 11.93 -4.98
CA GLY A 47 10.61 12.52 -4.52
C GLY A 47 9.36 12.00 -5.25
N LEU A 48 9.47 10.94 -6.05
CA LEU A 48 8.37 10.33 -6.80
C LEU A 48 8.09 8.89 -6.34
N PRO A 49 6.82 8.44 -6.41
CA PRO A 49 6.44 7.09 -6.05
C PRO A 49 6.92 6.08 -7.09
N VAL A 50 7.37 4.94 -6.61
CA VAL A 50 7.67 3.75 -7.41
C VAL A 50 6.90 2.58 -6.81
N LEU A 51 5.94 2.04 -7.55
CA LEU A 51 5.23 0.81 -7.19
C LEU A 51 6.17 -0.39 -7.29
N VAL A 52 6.16 -1.24 -6.26
CA VAL A 52 6.90 -2.49 -6.21
C VAL A 52 6.00 -3.63 -5.74
N ASN A 53 6.50 -4.86 -5.82
CA ASN A 53 5.83 -6.07 -5.34
C ASN A 53 4.49 -6.38 -6.05
N PHE A 54 4.58 -6.77 -7.33
CA PHE A 54 3.44 -7.13 -8.18
C PHE A 54 2.92 -8.58 -7.98
N GLY A 55 3.29 -9.26 -6.89
CA GLY A 55 2.93 -10.67 -6.64
C GLY A 55 1.44 -10.93 -6.41
N SER A 56 0.69 -9.87 -6.12
CA SER A 56 -0.77 -9.89 -5.92
C SER A 56 -1.53 -9.25 -7.10
N CYS A 57 -0.83 -8.90 -8.18
CA CYS A 57 -1.47 -8.39 -9.37
C CYS A 57 -2.29 -9.49 -10.07
N TRP A 58 -3.55 -9.17 -10.35
CA TRP A 58 -4.45 -10.09 -11.05
C TRP A 58 -5.30 -9.34 -12.07
N PRO A 59 -5.60 -9.95 -13.24
CA PRO A 59 -6.55 -9.36 -14.16
C PRO A 59 -7.90 -9.11 -13.48
N LEU A 60 -8.60 -8.04 -13.85
CA LEU A 60 -9.84 -7.65 -13.20
C LEU A 60 -10.91 -8.76 -13.30
N GLY A 61 -11.63 -8.98 -12.21
CA GLY A 61 -12.65 -10.03 -12.09
C GLY A 61 -12.10 -11.44 -11.86
N TRP A 62 -10.79 -11.64 -11.86
CA TRP A 62 -10.21 -12.96 -11.59
C TRP A 62 -10.29 -13.32 -10.12
N LYS A 63 -10.57 -14.60 -9.86
CA LYS A 63 -10.50 -15.13 -8.50
C LYS A 63 -9.04 -15.17 -8.07
N MET A 64 -8.84 -14.52 -6.97
CA MET A 64 -7.58 -14.21 -6.34
C MET A 64 -7.08 -15.46 -5.55
N GLY A 65 -5.82 -15.88 -5.77
CA GLY A 65 -5.14 -17.04 -5.14
C GLY A 65 -4.84 -16.91 -3.63
N SER A 66 -3.83 -17.62 -3.09
CA SER A 66 -3.46 -17.47 -1.66
C SER A 66 -2.61 -16.22 -1.36
N SER A 67 -2.11 -15.53 -2.40
CA SER A 67 -1.29 -14.31 -2.33
C SER A 67 -2.10 -13.02 -2.19
N HIS A 68 -3.29 -13.08 -1.60
CA HIS A 68 -4.07 -11.88 -1.26
C HIS A 68 -3.52 -11.29 0.01
N GLY A 69 -3.53 -9.97 0.07
CA GLY A 69 -3.05 -9.16 1.18
C GLY A 69 -3.12 -9.87 2.53
N THR A 70 -2.03 -9.78 3.29
CA THR A 70 -1.85 -10.48 4.57
C THR A 70 -3.13 -10.43 5.40
N ARG A 71 -3.64 -11.60 5.81
CA ARG A 71 -4.86 -11.79 6.60
C ARG A 71 -4.70 -11.14 7.99
N GLY A 72 -4.80 -9.82 8.07
CA GLY A 72 -4.96 -9.03 9.29
C GLY A 72 -6.45 -8.95 9.63
N GLY A 73 -6.82 -9.40 10.84
CA GLY A 73 -8.21 -9.51 11.25
C GLY A 73 -8.89 -8.16 11.50
N GLY A 74 -10.20 -8.15 11.28
CA GLY A 74 -11.10 -7.07 11.68
C GLY A 74 -11.23 -5.98 10.62
N GLU A 75 -12.48 -5.77 10.20
CA GLU A 75 -12.90 -4.52 9.58
C GLU A 75 -12.22 -3.32 10.27
N ASN A 76 -11.51 -2.51 9.49
CA ASN A 76 -11.04 -1.18 9.88
C ASN A 76 -9.74 -1.10 10.70
N SER A 77 -8.94 -2.17 10.79
CA SER A 77 -7.62 -2.10 11.44
C SER A 77 -6.46 -1.99 10.44
N LEU A 78 -5.62 -0.98 10.63
CA LEU A 78 -4.23 -0.92 10.15
C LEU A 78 -3.40 -2.00 10.86
N THR A 79 -3.71 -3.28 10.69
CA THR A 79 -2.88 -4.38 11.20
C THR A 79 -2.20 -5.08 10.02
N GLY A 80 -0.88 -4.89 9.92
CA GLY A 80 -0.05 -5.47 8.87
C GLY A 80 0.18 -4.59 7.64
N GLY A 81 -0.30 -3.34 7.65
CA GLY A 81 0.02 -2.34 6.62
C GLY A 81 -0.75 -2.48 5.31
N VAL A 82 -1.71 -3.40 5.20
CA VAL A 82 -2.44 -3.67 3.96
C VAL A 82 -3.84 -3.06 4.00
N PHE A 83 -4.26 -2.43 2.91
CA PHE A 83 -5.58 -1.82 2.75
C PHE A 83 -6.47 -2.63 1.79
N THR A 84 -6.97 -3.79 2.20
CA THR A 84 -7.84 -4.62 1.34
C THR A 84 -9.19 -4.92 2.00
N THR A 85 -10.26 -5.07 1.21
CA THR A 85 -11.51 -5.70 1.65
C THR A 85 -11.38 -7.24 1.60
N ALA A 86 -12.32 -7.95 2.24
CA ALA A 86 -12.33 -9.43 2.28
C ALA A 86 -12.66 -10.10 0.92
N ASP A 87 -12.76 -9.32 -0.16
CA ASP A 87 -13.13 -9.84 -1.47
C ASP A 87 -12.01 -10.72 -2.07
N ARG A 88 -12.42 -11.79 -2.75
CA ARG A 88 -11.52 -12.74 -3.42
C ARG A 88 -11.54 -12.58 -4.93
N TYR A 89 -11.93 -11.41 -5.41
CA TYR A 89 -11.88 -11.07 -6.82
C TYR A 89 -11.13 -9.76 -7.03
N SER A 90 -10.24 -9.76 -8.03
CA SER A 90 -9.44 -8.59 -8.39
C SER A 90 -10.33 -7.45 -8.85
N LYS A 91 -10.21 -6.28 -8.22
CA LYS A 91 -11.06 -5.11 -8.47
C LYS A 91 -10.28 -3.82 -8.29
N THR A 92 -10.53 -2.85 -9.16
CA THR A 92 -9.94 -1.52 -9.03
C THR A 92 -10.42 -0.77 -7.78
N SER A 93 -11.62 -1.09 -7.27
CA SER A 93 -12.16 -0.48 -6.05
C SER A 93 -11.26 -0.66 -4.83
N GLU A 94 -10.55 -1.78 -4.74
CA GLU A 94 -9.62 -2.07 -3.64
C GLU A 94 -8.40 -1.16 -3.69
N ASP A 95 -7.80 -1.04 -4.87
CA ASP A 95 -6.69 -0.13 -5.09
C ASP A 95 -7.09 1.33 -4.87
N LEU A 96 -8.31 1.73 -5.26
CA LEU A 96 -8.83 3.07 -5.03
C LEU A 96 -8.99 3.39 -3.53
N LEU A 97 -9.56 2.45 -2.76
CA LEU A 97 -9.67 2.59 -1.30
C LEU A 97 -8.29 2.67 -0.63
N ALA A 98 -7.33 1.87 -1.09
CA ALA A 98 -5.96 1.91 -0.59
C ALA A 98 -5.26 3.23 -0.93
N LEU A 99 -5.49 3.78 -2.13
CA LEU A 99 -4.96 5.08 -2.54
C LEU A 99 -5.48 6.23 -1.67
N ASP A 100 -6.76 6.19 -1.29
CA ASP A 100 -7.33 7.21 -0.42
C ASP A 100 -6.72 7.14 0.99
N LYS A 101 -6.57 5.94 1.55
CA LYS A 101 -5.89 5.74 2.84
C LYS A 101 -4.40 6.09 2.79
N LEU A 102 -3.74 5.88 1.65
CA LEU A 102 -2.35 6.32 1.42
C LEU A 102 -2.23 7.84 1.37
N SER A 103 -3.23 8.53 0.82
CA SER A 103 -3.31 10.00 0.88
C SER A 103 -3.40 10.46 2.32
N ASP A 104 -4.34 9.91 3.09
CA ASP A 104 -4.53 10.23 4.50
C ASP A 104 -3.27 9.92 5.32
N TRP A 105 -2.57 8.81 5.01
CA TRP A 105 -1.32 8.43 5.66
C TRP A 105 -0.17 9.41 5.37
N LEU A 106 -0.08 9.94 4.14
CA LEU A 106 0.92 10.95 3.78
C LEU A 106 0.63 12.31 4.42
N ASP A 107 -0.65 12.66 4.60
CA ASP A 107 -1.09 13.94 5.16
C ASP A 107 -1.19 13.91 6.70
N GLY A 108 -1.23 12.73 7.31
CA GLY A 108 -1.25 12.54 8.76
C GLY A 108 0.09 12.85 9.45
N PRO A 109 0.09 13.10 10.78
CA PRO A 109 1.33 13.19 11.53
C PRO A 109 2.08 11.86 11.42
N VAL A 110 3.38 11.94 11.11
CA VAL A 110 4.29 10.79 11.06
C VAL A 110 4.45 10.26 12.49
N ASP A 111 3.54 9.40 12.92
CA ASP A 111 3.73 8.60 14.14
C ASP A 111 3.60 7.10 13.80
N PRO A 112 4.48 6.27 14.39
CA PRO A 112 4.69 4.91 13.94
C PRO A 112 3.50 4.03 14.29
N PRO A 113 3.09 3.09 13.42
CA PRO A 113 2.17 2.04 13.83
C PRO A 113 2.90 1.14 14.83
N ASN A 114 2.61 1.35 16.12
CA ASN A 114 2.86 0.42 17.23
C ASN A 114 4.26 -0.22 17.31
N SER A 115 5.05 0.34 18.22
CA SER A 115 6.14 -0.26 18.97
C SER A 115 5.77 -1.58 19.68
N THR A 116 5.61 -2.68 18.94
CA THR A 116 5.56 -4.03 19.54
C THR A 116 6.65 -4.92 18.95
N TYR A 117 7.90 -4.45 19.07
CA TYR A 117 8.98 -5.37 19.42
C TYR A 117 9.04 -5.29 20.94
N GLU A 118 8.29 -6.17 21.61
CA GLU A 118 8.59 -6.47 23.00
C GLU A 118 10.06 -6.90 23.05
N ALA A 119 10.88 -6.06 23.67
CA ALA A 119 12.14 -6.50 24.21
C ALA A 119 11.83 -7.46 25.38
N ASP A 120 11.47 -8.70 25.06
CA ASP A 120 11.87 -9.81 25.92
C ASP A 120 13.36 -10.04 25.67
N ALA A 121 14.16 -9.23 26.37
CA ALA A 121 15.49 -9.61 26.74
C ALA A 121 15.70 -9.16 28.19
N SER A 122 15.60 -10.14 29.08
CA SER A 122 16.33 -10.22 30.36
C SER A 122 15.79 -9.41 31.54
N GLN A 123 15.12 -10.11 32.45
CA GLN A 123 15.50 -10.10 33.88
C GLN A 123 15.68 -11.53 34.38
#